data_AF-A0A2E1ZG63-F1
#
_entry.id   AF-A0A2E1ZG63-F1
#
_cell.length_a   1.000
_cell.length_b   1.000
_cell.length_c   1.000
_cell.angle_alpha   90.00
_cell.angle_beta   90.00
_cell.angle_gamma   90.00
#
_symmetry.space_group_name_H-M   'P 1'
#
loop_
_entity.id
_entity.type
_entity.pdbx_description
1 polymer ?
#
loop_
_entity_poly.entity_id
_entity_poly.type
_entity_poly.pdbx_seq_one_letter_code
_entity_poly.pdbx_strand_id
1 'polypeptide(L)'
;MLIGFVNPSHLIAQNFDCNGDVNGSAVIDNCGNCVGGNTGAVACIAFTPSVSVVLSNTDCDSLSDLTITVSQDANEPDMGAALFASNTGSFDIASMSVGDVIGTADLSANNGANTFITQLIVDSIVSSDEVVVQSLDINTGLPLGTFTILNTNPGVSISASPGVADGNNTTSGNSQTLTFSNVFVNPSSGPLVFTTTIDSELGDQDVQTFSFTITCSNTCLQQGDADCDGVVNLSDLTLVINNWLQFTTVGTNGDVIGSEDGFVNLDDLSLVINNWLQSTP
;
A
#
# COMPACT_ATOMS: atom_id res chain seq x y z
N MET A 1 -40.17 -9.24 -62.24
CA MET A 1 -40.44 -7.92 -62.85
C MET A 1 -41.80 -7.44 -62.38
N LEU A 2 -41.82 -6.70 -61.29
CA LEU A 2 -42.85 -5.70 -61.02
C LEU A 2 -42.08 -4.51 -60.41
N ILE A 3 -41.93 -3.49 -61.22
CA ILE A 3 -41.19 -2.27 -60.91
C ILE A 3 -42.17 -1.39 -60.15
N GLY A 4 -41.98 -1.26 -58.84
CA GLY A 4 -42.65 -0.25 -58.02
C GLY A 4 -41.71 0.95 -57.88
N PHE A 5 -41.92 1.99 -58.68
CA PHE A 5 -41.27 3.27 -58.51
C PHE A 5 -41.79 3.93 -57.22
N VAL A 6 -40.94 4.00 -56.18
CA VAL A 6 -41.16 4.93 -55.06
C VAL A 6 -40.31 6.18 -55.31
N ASN A 7 -40.97 7.32 -55.17
CA ASN A 7 -40.50 8.69 -55.41
C ASN A 7 -39.18 9.01 -54.64
N PRO A 8 -38.13 9.57 -55.26
CA PRO A 8 -36.86 9.87 -54.58
C PRO A 8 -36.87 11.20 -53.82
N SER A 9 -38.04 11.72 -53.42
CA SER A 9 -38.11 12.90 -52.58
C SER A 9 -38.25 12.50 -51.12
N HIS A 10 -37.22 12.84 -50.34
CA HIS A 10 -37.19 12.84 -48.87
C HIS A 10 -36.73 11.56 -48.16
N LEU A 11 -35.54 11.06 -48.47
CA LEU A 11 -34.72 10.43 -47.43
C LEU A 11 -34.12 11.57 -46.58
N ILE A 12 -34.87 12.11 -45.61
CA ILE A 12 -34.17 12.74 -44.48
C ILE A 12 -33.53 11.56 -43.74
N ALA A 13 -32.21 11.49 -43.72
CA ALA A 13 -31.54 10.66 -42.73
C ALA A 13 -31.96 11.22 -41.36
N GLN A 14 -32.90 10.56 -40.69
CA GLN A 14 -33.26 10.91 -39.32
C GLN A 14 -31.99 10.68 -38.49
N ASN A 15 -31.45 11.77 -37.94
CA ASN A 15 -30.29 11.67 -37.07
C ASN A 15 -30.80 11.22 -35.72
N PHE A 16 -30.56 9.97 -35.35
CA PHE A 16 -30.87 9.48 -34.01
C PHE A 16 -29.71 9.84 -33.09
N ASP A 17 -30.01 10.39 -31.93
CA ASP A 17 -29.02 10.55 -30.88
C ASP A 17 -28.68 9.19 -30.23
N CYS A 18 -27.76 9.14 -29.28
CA CYS A 18 -27.38 7.85 -28.67
C CYS A 18 -28.52 7.18 -27.88
N ASN A 19 -29.58 7.92 -27.54
CA ASN A 19 -30.77 7.43 -26.84
C ASN A 19 -31.84 6.93 -27.82
N GLY A 20 -31.58 6.99 -29.12
CA GLY A 20 -32.54 6.62 -30.15
C GLY A 20 -33.64 7.66 -30.37
N ASP A 21 -33.44 8.91 -29.92
CA ASP A 21 -34.37 10.00 -30.16
C ASP A 21 -34.08 10.67 -31.52
N VAL A 22 -35.12 10.82 -32.33
CA VAL A 22 -35.03 11.48 -33.64
C VAL A 22 -34.72 12.97 -33.47
N ASN A 23 -33.56 13.38 -33.99
CA ASN A 23 -32.96 14.71 -33.81
C ASN A 23 -32.80 15.08 -32.33
N GLY A 24 -32.53 14.09 -31.47
CA GLY A 24 -32.25 14.30 -30.06
C GLY A 24 -30.86 14.92 -29.81
N SER A 25 -30.56 15.16 -28.53
CA SER A 25 -29.32 15.83 -28.09
C SER A 25 -28.46 14.98 -27.15
N ALA A 26 -28.81 13.71 -26.93
CA ALA A 26 -27.99 12.81 -26.14
C ALA A 26 -26.68 12.47 -26.87
N VAL A 27 -25.58 12.40 -26.12
CA VAL A 27 -24.24 12.13 -26.65
C VAL A 27 -23.57 11.04 -25.84
N ILE A 28 -22.63 10.31 -26.46
CA ILE A 28 -21.74 9.39 -25.75
C ILE A 28 -20.69 10.21 -25.01
N ASP A 29 -20.56 10.01 -23.70
CA ASP A 29 -19.51 10.63 -22.88
C ASP A 29 -18.16 9.90 -22.99
N ASN A 30 -17.17 10.35 -22.24
CA ASN A 30 -15.84 9.73 -22.19
C ASN A 30 -15.82 8.37 -21.47
N CYS A 31 -16.87 8.01 -20.74
CA CYS A 31 -17.04 6.68 -20.16
C CYS A 31 -17.81 5.71 -21.05
N GLY A 32 -18.23 6.14 -22.25
CA GLY A 32 -19.02 5.32 -23.16
C GLY A 32 -20.51 5.27 -22.82
N ASN A 33 -20.98 6.09 -21.88
CA ASN A 33 -22.40 6.18 -21.50
C ASN A 33 -23.15 7.16 -22.39
N CYS A 34 -24.40 6.83 -22.73
CA CYS A 34 -25.29 7.78 -23.41
C CYS A 34 -25.91 8.74 -22.38
N VAL A 35 -25.57 10.04 -22.48
CA VAL A 35 -25.93 11.05 -21.48
C VAL A 35 -26.53 12.31 -22.11
N GLY A 36 -27.18 13.13 -21.28
CA GLY A 36 -27.89 14.33 -21.76
C GLY A 36 -29.20 14.00 -22.48
N GLY A 37 -29.75 14.95 -23.23
CA GLY A 37 -31.05 14.77 -23.91
C GLY A 37 -32.16 14.31 -22.95
N ASN A 38 -32.89 13.25 -23.33
CA ASN A 38 -33.95 12.63 -22.53
C ASN A 38 -33.49 11.40 -21.73
N THR A 39 -32.19 11.12 -21.64
CA THR A 39 -31.66 9.92 -20.96
C THR A 39 -31.87 9.95 -19.44
N GLY A 40 -31.89 11.16 -18.84
CA GLY A 40 -31.82 11.34 -17.39
C GLY A 40 -30.45 11.05 -16.77
N ALA A 41 -29.45 10.70 -17.59
CA ALA A 41 -28.09 10.41 -17.17
C ALA A 41 -27.19 11.65 -17.26
N VAL A 42 -26.22 11.73 -16.36
CA VAL A 42 -25.18 12.77 -16.32
C VAL A 42 -23.87 12.14 -16.82
N ALA A 43 -23.08 12.92 -17.55
CA ALA A 43 -21.74 12.50 -17.96
C ALA A 43 -20.90 12.08 -16.76
N CYS A 44 -20.06 11.05 -16.91
CA CYS A 44 -19.11 10.68 -15.89
C CYS A 44 -18.11 11.82 -15.61
N ILE A 45 -17.52 11.80 -14.41
CA ILE A 45 -16.44 12.71 -14.03
C ILE A 45 -15.07 12.05 -14.29
N ALA A 46 -13.98 12.80 -14.15
CA ALA A 46 -12.64 12.27 -14.40
C ALA A 46 -12.27 11.17 -13.40
N PHE A 47 -11.45 10.21 -13.81
CA PHE A 47 -10.90 9.19 -12.92
C PHE A 47 -9.83 9.80 -12.01
N THR A 48 -10.18 10.03 -10.74
CA THR A 48 -9.33 10.65 -9.72
C THR A 48 -9.46 9.95 -8.36
N PRO A 49 -9.20 8.63 -8.27
CA PRO A 49 -9.25 7.94 -6.99
C PRO A 49 -8.25 8.53 -5.99
N SER A 50 -8.61 8.53 -4.72
CA SER A 50 -7.75 8.98 -3.63
C SER A 50 -7.13 7.79 -2.91
N VAL A 51 -5.83 7.89 -2.60
CA VAL A 51 -5.10 6.86 -1.88
C VAL A 51 -4.39 7.44 -0.67
N SER A 52 -4.33 6.68 0.42
CA SER A 52 -3.50 6.97 1.60
C SER A 52 -2.74 5.72 2.01
N VAL A 53 -1.48 5.89 2.39
CA VAL A 53 -0.63 4.83 2.94
C VAL A 53 -0.11 5.30 4.29
N VAL A 54 -0.19 4.45 5.31
CA VAL A 54 0.24 4.76 6.68
C VAL A 54 0.99 3.56 7.25
N LEU A 55 2.13 3.83 7.90
CA LEU A 55 2.87 2.86 8.70
C LEU A 55 2.67 3.16 10.19
N SER A 56 2.59 2.12 11.02
CA SER A 56 2.50 2.29 12.49
C SER A 56 3.76 2.87 13.12
N ASN A 57 4.92 2.54 12.55
CA ASN A 57 6.24 3.03 12.96
C ASN A 57 7.18 3.07 11.73
N THR A 58 8.30 3.77 11.88
CA THR A 58 9.38 3.88 10.88
C THR A 58 10.72 3.38 11.41
N ASP A 59 10.68 2.48 12.39
CA ASP A 59 11.88 1.86 12.96
C ASP A 59 12.40 0.81 11.97
N CYS A 60 13.68 0.89 11.62
CA CYS A 60 14.28 -0.04 10.66
C CYS A 60 14.26 -1.48 11.16
N ASP A 61 14.23 -2.44 10.22
CA ASP A 61 14.28 -3.88 10.47
C ASP A 61 13.25 -4.39 11.51
N SER A 62 12.14 -3.65 11.66
CA SER A 62 11.07 -3.94 12.62
C SER A 62 9.74 -4.21 11.91
N LEU A 63 8.86 -4.94 12.58
CA LEU A 63 7.49 -5.14 12.12
C LEU A 63 6.66 -3.88 12.34
N SER A 64 5.79 -3.58 11.39
CA SER A 64 4.89 -2.43 11.39
C SER A 64 3.53 -2.84 10.83
N ASP A 65 2.47 -2.20 11.32
CA ASP A 65 1.21 -2.19 10.60
C ASP A 65 1.34 -1.37 9.33
N LEU A 66 0.83 -1.89 8.22
CA LEU A 66 0.69 -1.18 6.96
C LEU A 66 -0.80 -0.97 6.68
N THR A 67 -1.25 0.27 6.69
CA THR A 67 -2.63 0.63 6.34
C THR A 67 -2.67 1.33 4.99
N ILE A 68 -3.53 0.84 4.11
CA ILE A 68 -3.78 1.38 2.78
C ILE A 68 -5.26 1.73 2.68
N THR A 69 -5.57 2.97 2.35
CA THR A 69 -6.94 3.42 2.07
C THR A 69 -7.04 3.81 0.61
N VAL A 70 -8.09 3.35 -0.05
CA VAL A 70 -8.46 3.75 -1.42
C VAL A 70 -9.90 4.23 -1.39
N SER A 71 -10.20 5.32 -2.08
CA SER A 71 -11.58 5.80 -2.23
C SER A 71 -11.78 6.36 -3.62
N GLN A 72 -12.99 6.13 -4.13
CA GLN A 72 -13.47 6.63 -5.41
C GLN A 72 -14.80 7.34 -5.21
N ASP A 73 -14.94 8.50 -5.82
CA ASP A 73 -16.17 9.28 -5.81
C ASP A 73 -17.21 8.64 -6.72
N ALA A 74 -18.49 8.90 -6.43
CA ALA A 74 -19.56 8.46 -7.32
C ALA A 74 -19.42 9.09 -8.71
N ASN A 75 -19.77 8.32 -9.75
CA ASN A 75 -19.76 8.74 -11.15
C ASN A 75 -18.36 8.90 -11.79
N GLU A 76 -17.30 8.38 -11.16
CA GLU A 76 -15.98 8.16 -11.78
C GLU A 76 -15.95 6.82 -12.57
N PRO A 77 -15.07 6.65 -13.58
CA PRO A 77 -14.84 5.37 -14.27
C PRO A 77 -14.53 4.24 -13.30
N ASP A 78 -15.20 3.09 -13.36
CA ASP A 78 -15.07 2.07 -12.31
C ASP A 78 -13.63 1.54 -12.16
N MET A 79 -13.20 1.30 -10.91
CA MET A 79 -11.88 0.73 -10.61
C MET A 79 -11.81 -0.73 -11.05
N GLY A 80 -10.89 -1.04 -11.96
CA GLY A 80 -10.62 -2.40 -12.39
C GLY A 80 -9.55 -3.07 -11.55
N ALA A 81 -8.28 -2.79 -11.85
CA ALA A 81 -7.12 -3.42 -11.22
C ALA A 81 -6.38 -2.46 -10.30
N ALA A 82 -5.73 -3.00 -9.26
CA ALA A 82 -4.89 -2.20 -8.38
C ALA A 82 -3.57 -2.92 -8.07
N LEU A 83 -2.49 -2.14 -8.10
CA LEU A 83 -1.14 -2.56 -7.75
C LEU A 83 -0.56 -1.57 -6.73
N PHE A 84 -0.15 -2.08 -5.58
CA PHE A 84 0.61 -1.33 -4.57
C PHE A 84 2.01 -1.92 -4.49
N ALA A 85 3.02 -1.14 -4.82
CA ALA A 85 4.40 -1.59 -4.82
C ALA A 85 5.28 -0.72 -3.93
N SER A 86 6.35 -1.28 -3.39
CA SER A 86 7.40 -0.51 -2.70
C SER A 86 8.76 -0.71 -3.33
N ASN A 87 9.67 0.25 -3.13
CA ASN A 87 11.07 0.14 -3.56
C ASN A 87 11.93 -0.73 -2.63
N THR A 88 11.49 -0.96 -1.39
CA THR A 88 12.20 -1.72 -0.34
C THR A 88 11.21 -2.16 0.75
N GLY A 89 11.69 -2.88 1.77
CA GLY A 89 10.87 -3.56 2.76
C GLY A 89 10.38 -4.92 2.27
N SER A 90 9.71 -5.67 3.14
CA SER A 90 9.15 -6.98 2.85
C SER A 90 7.96 -7.29 3.75
N PHE A 91 7.15 -8.28 3.40
CA PHE A 91 6.26 -8.95 4.35
C PHE A 91 6.97 -10.15 4.97
N ASP A 92 6.72 -10.41 6.26
CA ASP A 92 7.20 -11.60 6.95
C ASP A 92 6.39 -12.86 6.56
N ILE A 93 6.41 -13.20 5.26
CA ILE A 93 5.66 -14.34 4.70
C ILE A 93 6.19 -15.66 5.29
N ALA A 94 7.47 -15.72 5.65
CA ALA A 94 8.10 -16.91 6.20
C ALA A 94 7.53 -17.33 7.56
N SER A 95 6.95 -16.40 8.33
CA SER A 95 6.28 -16.71 9.61
C SER A 95 4.80 -17.05 9.46
N MET A 96 4.21 -16.84 8.27
CA MET A 96 2.79 -17.07 8.02
C MET A 96 2.47 -18.55 7.81
N SER A 97 1.27 -18.95 8.20
CA SER A 97 0.64 -20.24 7.95
C SER A 97 -0.73 -20.07 7.28
N VAL A 98 -1.15 -21.06 6.50
CA VAL A 98 -2.50 -21.06 5.91
C VAL A 98 -3.55 -21.03 7.02
N GLY A 99 -4.49 -20.09 6.91
CA GLY A 99 -5.52 -19.81 7.92
C GLY A 99 -5.16 -18.70 8.92
N ASP A 100 -3.95 -18.16 8.90
CA ASP A 100 -3.59 -17.04 9.75
C ASP A 100 -4.35 -15.77 9.35
N VAL A 101 -4.76 -14.99 10.36
CA VAL A 101 -5.33 -13.65 10.17
C VAL A 101 -4.18 -12.65 10.23
N ILE A 102 -3.88 -12.00 9.11
CA ILE A 102 -2.76 -11.06 8.96
C ILE A 102 -3.20 -9.59 8.97
N GLY A 103 -4.49 -9.33 9.20
CA GLY A 103 -5.05 -7.99 9.17
C GLY A 103 -6.57 -7.94 9.08
N THR A 104 -7.09 -6.75 8.85
CA THR A 104 -8.52 -6.46 8.68
C THR A 104 -8.75 -5.54 7.51
N ALA A 105 -9.96 -5.53 6.95
CA ALA A 105 -10.36 -4.49 6.01
C ALA A 105 -11.78 -3.98 6.24
N ASP A 106 -11.97 -2.68 6.04
CA ASP A 106 -13.27 -2.03 5.99
C ASP A 106 -13.58 -1.70 4.52
N LEU A 107 -14.65 -2.28 3.99
CA LEU A 107 -15.07 -2.13 2.61
C LEU A 107 -16.42 -1.43 2.56
N SER A 108 -16.55 -0.46 1.66
CA SER A 108 -17.76 0.31 1.41
C SER A 108 -18.00 0.40 -0.09
N ALA A 109 -19.22 0.10 -0.51
CA ALA A 109 -19.65 0.20 -1.90
C ALA A 109 -21.05 0.84 -1.98
N ASN A 110 -21.43 1.29 -3.17
CA ASN A 110 -22.71 1.99 -3.40
C ASN A 110 -22.89 3.18 -2.46
N ASN A 111 -21.86 4.02 -2.35
CA ASN A 111 -21.85 5.19 -1.47
C ASN A 111 -22.19 4.86 0.00
N GLY A 112 -21.66 3.75 0.51
CA GLY A 112 -21.88 3.31 1.89
C GLY A 112 -23.19 2.56 2.15
N ALA A 113 -23.99 2.29 1.12
CA ALA A 113 -25.18 1.43 1.27
C ALA A 113 -24.80 -0.03 1.59
N ASN A 114 -23.66 -0.48 1.06
CA ASN A 114 -23.07 -1.78 1.38
C ASN A 114 -21.78 -1.55 2.15
N THR A 115 -21.70 -2.08 3.37
CA THR A 115 -20.48 -2.04 4.19
C THR A 115 -20.14 -3.43 4.69
N PHE A 116 -18.86 -3.76 4.67
CA PHE A 116 -18.32 -5.03 5.12
C PHE A 116 -17.10 -4.77 5.98
N ILE A 117 -17.01 -5.51 7.09
CA ILE A 117 -15.80 -5.56 7.90
C ILE A 117 -15.26 -6.97 7.71
N THR A 118 -14.01 -7.09 7.29
CA THR A 118 -13.41 -8.38 6.94
C THR A 118 -12.15 -8.65 7.72
N GLN A 119 -11.83 -9.93 7.86
CA GLN A 119 -10.50 -10.39 8.22
C GLN A 119 -9.73 -10.74 6.95
N LEU A 120 -8.44 -10.42 6.95
CA LEU A 120 -7.49 -10.78 5.89
C LEU A 120 -6.82 -12.09 6.29
N ILE A 121 -7.20 -13.18 5.61
CA ILE A 121 -6.79 -14.54 5.96
C ILE A 121 -5.84 -15.07 4.89
N VAL A 122 -4.74 -15.71 5.31
CA VAL A 122 -3.85 -16.43 4.41
C VAL A 122 -4.59 -17.62 3.81
N ASP A 123 -4.93 -17.53 2.52
CA ASP A 123 -5.64 -18.58 1.78
C ASP A 123 -4.66 -19.65 1.29
N SER A 124 -3.53 -19.24 0.71
CA SER A 124 -2.47 -20.16 0.30
C SER A 124 -1.10 -19.48 0.30
N ILE A 125 -0.05 -20.27 0.57
CA ILE A 125 1.35 -19.84 0.47
C ILE A 125 1.92 -20.47 -0.80
N VAL A 126 2.21 -19.63 -1.80
CA VAL A 126 2.71 -20.07 -3.11
C VAL A 126 4.22 -20.32 -3.04
N SER A 127 4.95 -19.46 -2.31
CA SER A 127 6.38 -19.60 -2.04
C SER A 127 6.76 -18.86 -0.74
N SER A 128 8.04 -18.83 -0.38
CA SER A 128 8.54 -18.00 0.73
C SER A 128 8.35 -16.50 0.49
N ASP A 129 8.13 -16.09 -0.75
CA ASP A 129 8.01 -14.70 -1.16
C ASP A 129 6.61 -14.35 -1.66
N GLU A 130 5.68 -15.30 -1.77
CA GLU A 130 4.36 -15.08 -2.39
C GLU A 130 3.25 -15.77 -1.59
N VAL A 131 2.24 -14.99 -1.21
CA VAL A 131 1.07 -15.43 -0.46
C VAL A 131 -0.21 -14.88 -1.07
N VAL A 132 -1.25 -15.71 -1.14
CA VAL A 132 -2.60 -15.30 -1.54
C VAL A 132 -3.42 -15.09 -0.28
N VAL A 133 -4.08 -13.93 -0.20
CA VAL A 133 -4.85 -13.48 0.95
C VAL A 133 -6.30 -13.36 0.53
N GLN A 134 -7.20 -13.92 1.34
CA GLN A 134 -8.64 -13.82 1.18
C GLN A 134 -9.22 -12.80 2.17
N SER A 135 -10.13 -11.97 1.67
CA SER A 135 -10.94 -11.07 2.48
C SER A 135 -12.24 -11.78 2.85
N LEU A 136 -12.46 -12.05 4.14
CA LEU A 136 -13.61 -12.80 4.66
C LEU A 136 -14.47 -11.91 5.56
N ASP A 137 -15.75 -11.70 5.21
CA ASP A 137 -16.67 -10.91 6.05
C ASP A 137 -16.88 -11.56 7.42
N ILE A 138 -16.62 -10.81 8.49
CA ILE A 138 -16.70 -11.30 9.86
C ILE A 138 -18.12 -11.66 10.28
N ASN A 139 -19.13 -11.06 9.64
CA ASN A 139 -20.53 -11.25 10.02
C ASN A 139 -21.15 -12.48 9.35
N THR A 140 -20.86 -12.67 8.07
CA THR A 140 -21.48 -13.74 7.26
C THR A 140 -20.57 -14.92 6.98
N GLY A 141 -19.25 -14.76 7.13
CA GLY A 141 -18.26 -15.74 6.69
C GLY A 141 -18.18 -15.88 5.17
N LEU A 142 -18.66 -14.88 4.41
CA LEU A 142 -18.61 -14.87 2.95
C LEU A 142 -17.24 -14.36 2.48
N PRO A 143 -16.53 -15.10 1.59
CA PRO A 143 -15.36 -14.57 0.92
C PRO A 143 -15.76 -13.45 -0.05
N LEU A 144 -15.18 -12.26 0.11
CA LEU A 144 -15.47 -11.09 -0.72
C LEU A 144 -14.44 -10.87 -1.84
N GLY A 145 -13.29 -11.53 -1.77
CA GLY A 145 -12.26 -11.46 -2.80
C GLY A 145 -10.93 -12.01 -2.32
N THR A 146 -9.99 -12.10 -3.25
CA THR A 146 -8.60 -12.51 -3.00
C THR A 146 -7.63 -11.53 -3.67
N PHE A 147 -6.48 -11.32 -3.05
CA PHE A 147 -5.37 -10.58 -3.63
C PHE A 147 -4.05 -11.28 -3.31
N THR A 148 -2.99 -10.96 -4.04
CA THR A 148 -1.68 -11.55 -3.86
C THR A 148 -0.73 -10.54 -3.24
N ILE A 149 0.06 -10.99 -2.27
CA ILE A 149 1.22 -10.27 -1.74
C ILE A 149 2.47 -11.01 -2.21
N LEU A 150 3.40 -10.27 -2.82
CA LEU A 150 4.67 -10.75 -3.31
C LEU A 150 5.80 -9.87 -2.74
N ASN A 151 6.79 -10.47 -2.08
CA ASN A 151 8.06 -9.83 -1.79
C ASN A 151 8.88 -9.76 -3.08
N THR A 152 9.14 -8.55 -3.56
CA THR A 152 10.10 -8.32 -4.63
C THR A 152 11.48 -8.18 -4.00
N ASN A 153 12.54 -8.61 -4.67
CA ASN A 153 13.90 -8.42 -4.14
C ASN A 153 14.57 -7.25 -4.89
N PRO A 154 14.53 -6.00 -4.36
CA PRO A 154 13.90 -5.53 -3.11
C PRO A 154 12.43 -5.07 -3.27
N GLY A 155 11.70 -4.88 -2.16
CA GLY A 155 10.36 -4.30 -2.11
C GLY A 155 9.21 -5.29 -1.93
N VAL A 156 7.99 -4.80 -2.13
CA VAL A 156 6.77 -5.62 -2.14
C VAL A 156 5.88 -5.25 -3.32
N SER A 157 4.98 -6.15 -3.67
CA SER A 157 3.90 -5.96 -4.64
C SER A 157 2.63 -6.58 -4.06
N ILE A 158 1.60 -5.78 -3.85
CA ILE A 158 0.26 -6.21 -3.49
C ILE A 158 -0.63 -5.97 -4.72
N SER A 159 -1.15 -7.04 -5.30
CA SER A 159 -1.97 -6.96 -6.50
C SER A 159 -3.33 -7.61 -6.28
N ALA A 160 -4.37 -6.85 -6.59
CA ALA A 160 -5.72 -7.38 -6.74
C ALA A 160 -5.97 -7.58 -8.24
N SER A 161 -6.34 -8.80 -8.63
CA SER A 161 -6.88 -9.02 -9.97
C SER A 161 -8.19 -8.25 -10.09
N PRO A 162 -8.49 -7.65 -11.26
CA PRO A 162 -9.73 -6.93 -11.43
C PRO A 162 -10.92 -7.81 -11.08
N GLY A 163 -11.92 -7.18 -10.45
CA GLY A 163 -13.22 -7.79 -10.24
C GLY A 163 -13.83 -8.24 -11.57
N VAL A 164 -14.85 -9.08 -11.50
CA VAL A 164 -15.65 -9.36 -12.70
C VAL A 164 -16.36 -8.06 -13.07
N ALA A 165 -16.06 -7.52 -14.26
CA ALA A 165 -16.74 -6.34 -14.80
C ALA A 165 -18.25 -6.51 -14.62
N ASP A 166 -18.84 -5.61 -13.83
CA ASP A 166 -20.23 -5.75 -13.37
C ASP A 166 -21.24 -5.27 -14.43
N GLY A 167 -20.73 -4.84 -15.59
CA GLY A 167 -21.51 -4.40 -16.73
C GLY A 167 -21.92 -2.93 -16.67
N ASN A 168 -21.40 -2.17 -15.71
CA ASN A 168 -21.47 -0.71 -15.68
C ASN A 168 -20.12 -0.11 -16.12
N ASN A 169 -20.08 1.22 -16.35
CA ASN A 169 -18.85 1.95 -16.69
C ASN A 169 -18.39 2.91 -15.59
N THR A 170 -19.18 3.08 -14.52
CA THR A 170 -18.97 4.09 -13.48
C THR A 170 -19.38 3.56 -12.10
N THR A 171 -18.57 3.85 -11.11
CA THR A 171 -18.87 3.50 -9.72
C THR A 171 -20.02 4.34 -9.15
N SER A 172 -20.77 3.78 -8.20
CA SER A 172 -21.66 4.54 -7.30
C SER A 172 -20.91 5.16 -6.12
N GLY A 173 -19.59 5.07 -6.08
CA GLY A 173 -18.72 5.46 -4.98
C GLY A 173 -18.37 4.26 -4.12
N ASN A 174 -17.08 4.10 -3.82
CA ASN A 174 -16.54 2.99 -3.03
C ASN A 174 -15.31 3.44 -2.23
N SER A 175 -15.09 2.79 -1.10
CA SER A 175 -13.90 2.99 -0.27
C SER A 175 -13.46 1.67 0.35
N GLN A 176 -12.15 1.46 0.42
CA GLN A 176 -11.53 0.25 0.95
C GLN A 176 -10.37 0.67 1.84
N THR A 177 -10.39 0.28 3.10
CA THR A 177 -9.29 0.47 4.05
C THR A 177 -8.77 -0.89 4.46
N LEU A 178 -7.55 -1.24 4.08
CA LEU A 178 -6.88 -2.48 4.44
C LEU A 178 -5.80 -2.17 5.47
N THR A 179 -5.79 -2.89 6.59
CA THR A 179 -4.73 -2.82 7.60
C THR A 179 -4.10 -4.18 7.75
N PHE A 180 -2.85 -4.31 7.32
CA PHE A 180 -1.99 -5.46 7.62
C PHE A 180 -1.39 -5.26 9.01
N SER A 181 -1.65 -6.17 9.93
CA SER A 181 -1.30 -6.00 11.35
C SER A 181 0.02 -6.68 11.66
N ASN A 182 1.07 -5.88 11.91
CA ASN A 182 2.37 -6.32 12.39
C ASN A 182 3.01 -7.42 11.52
N VAL A 183 2.90 -7.28 10.20
CA VAL A 183 3.44 -8.25 9.21
C VAL A 183 4.32 -7.61 8.13
N PHE A 184 4.33 -6.28 8.02
CA PHE A 184 5.24 -5.57 7.13
C PHE A 184 6.54 -5.27 7.86
N VAL A 185 7.67 -5.69 7.31
CA VAL A 185 9.01 -5.45 7.81
C VAL A 185 9.57 -4.19 7.16
N ASN A 186 9.80 -3.17 7.98
CA ASN A 186 10.51 -1.98 7.54
C ASN A 186 11.94 -2.35 7.10
N PRO A 187 12.45 -1.78 6.00
CA PRO A 187 13.81 -2.03 5.53
C PRO A 187 14.87 -1.45 6.49
N SER A 188 16.14 -1.66 6.16
CA SER A 188 17.23 -0.89 6.75
C SER A 188 17.07 0.62 6.49
N SER A 189 17.75 1.44 7.31
CA SER A 189 17.66 2.91 7.27
C SER A 189 17.77 3.50 5.85
N GLY A 190 16.81 4.33 5.47
CA GLY A 190 16.73 4.92 4.14
C GLY A 190 15.32 5.29 3.69
N PRO A 191 15.16 5.73 2.42
CA PRO A 191 13.86 6.06 1.87
C PRO A 191 13.05 4.81 1.52
N LEU A 192 11.86 4.70 2.10
CA LEU A 192 10.82 3.74 1.70
C LEU A 192 9.74 4.49 0.92
N VAL A 193 9.55 4.11 -0.34
CA VAL A 193 8.60 4.74 -1.25
C VAL A 193 7.60 3.68 -1.70
N PHE A 194 6.33 3.92 -1.42
CA PHE A 194 5.22 3.19 -1.99
C PHE A 194 4.72 3.90 -3.24
N THR A 195 4.47 3.14 -4.30
CA THR A 195 3.85 3.58 -5.55
C THR A 195 2.56 2.79 -5.73
N THR A 196 1.46 3.49 -5.97
CA THR A 196 0.16 2.88 -6.20
C THR A 196 -0.26 3.13 -7.63
N THR A 197 -0.67 2.09 -8.33
CA THR A 197 -1.22 2.16 -9.69
C THR A 197 -2.63 1.59 -9.64
N ILE A 198 -3.62 2.41 -9.96
CA ILE A 198 -5.02 1.97 -10.08
C ILE A 198 -5.44 2.15 -11.53
N ASP A 199 -5.88 1.07 -12.16
CA ASP A 199 -6.39 1.07 -13.52
C ASP A 199 -7.91 0.94 -13.48
N SER A 200 -8.62 1.84 -14.15
CA SER A 200 -10.07 1.71 -14.36
C SER A 200 -10.39 0.60 -15.36
N GLU A 201 -11.64 0.12 -15.35
CA GLU A 201 -12.15 -0.81 -16.36
C GLU A 201 -12.15 -0.23 -17.79
N LEU A 202 -12.07 1.10 -17.91
CA LEU A 202 -12.04 1.83 -19.18
C LEU A 202 -10.62 2.16 -19.67
N GLY A 203 -9.59 1.80 -18.89
CA GLY A 203 -8.19 2.00 -19.24
C GLY A 203 -7.58 3.34 -18.83
N ASP A 204 -8.30 4.17 -18.08
CA ASP A 204 -7.70 5.28 -17.32
C ASP A 204 -6.79 4.73 -16.23
N GLN A 205 -5.67 5.41 -15.96
CA GLN A 205 -4.68 5.02 -14.96
C GLN A 205 -4.40 6.18 -14.01
N ASP A 206 -4.41 5.88 -12.71
CA ASP A 206 -3.98 6.77 -11.65
C ASP A 206 -2.70 6.23 -10.99
N VAL A 207 -1.70 7.09 -10.78
CA VAL A 207 -0.43 6.75 -10.13
C VAL A 207 -0.08 7.75 -9.05
N GLN A 208 0.05 7.27 -7.81
CA GLN A 208 0.40 8.09 -6.63
C GLN A 208 1.63 7.53 -5.93
N THR A 209 2.36 8.39 -5.21
CA THR A 209 3.58 7.99 -4.47
C THR A 209 3.57 8.52 -3.05
N PHE A 210 4.01 7.68 -2.11
CA PHE A 210 4.04 7.96 -0.69
C PHE A 210 5.43 7.63 -0.14
N SER A 211 6.10 8.62 0.43
CA SER A 211 7.49 8.51 0.87
C SER A 211 7.59 8.56 2.40
N PHE A 212 8.30 7.59 2.95
CA PHE A 212 8.64 7.47 4.36
C PHE A 212 10.17 7.49 4.52
N THR A 213 10.63 8.02 5.64
CA THR A 213 12.05 7.93 6.02
C THR A 213 12.15 6.90 7.13
N ILE A 214 12.77 5.77 6.81
CA ILE A 214 13.05 4.71 7.78
C ILE A 214 14.33 5.05 8.50
N THR A 215 14.27 5.01 9.82
CA THR A 215 15.38 5.33 10.70
C THR A 215 15.65 4.15 11.58
N CYS A 216 16.90 3.73 11.65
CA CYS A 216 17.33 2.93 12.77
C CYS A 216 17.45 3.88 13.96
N SER A 217 16.58 3.72 14.96
CA SER A 217 17.00 4.10 16.29
C SER A 217 18.25 3.26 16.53
N ASN A 218 19.42 3.88 16.69
CA ASN A 218 20.61 3.18 17.14
C ASN A 218 20.32 2.69 18.57
N THR A 219 19.54 1.62 18.71
CA THR A 219 19.42 0.87 19.95
C THR A 219 20.66 0.04 20.00
N CYS A 220 21.73 0.72 20.36
CA CYS A 220 22.96 0.10 20.77
C CYS A 220 22.60 -0.57 22.11
N LEU A 221 22.28 -1.87 22.06
CA LEU A 221 21.71 -2.59 23.19
C LEU A 221 22.81 -3.15 24.10
N GLN A 222 24.01 -3.36 23.55
CA GLN A 222 25.12 -3.92 24.26
C GLN A 222 25.81 -2.83 25.09
N GLN A 223 25.76 -2.96 26.43
CA GLN A 223 26.52 -2.05 27.30
C GLN A 223 28.01 -2.13 26.98
N GLY A 224 28.66 -0.97 26.92
CA GLY A 224 30.07 -0.86 26.53
C GLY A 224 30.34 -0.95 25.04
N ASP A 225 29.32 -1.05 24.19
CA ASP A 225 29.44 -0.95 22.73
C ASP A 225 29.42 0.53 22.33
N ALA A 226 30.43 0.95 21.56
CA ALA A 226 30.72 2.35 21.22
C ALA A 226 30.53 2.66 19.73
N ASP A 227 30.61 1.65 18.87
CA ASP A 227 30.27 1.76 17.44
C ASP A 227 28.94 1.09 17.06
N CYS A 228 28.29 0.45 18.03
CA CYS A 228 26.98 -0.17 17.93
C CYS A 228 26.95 -1.31 16.91
N ASP A 229 28.06 -2.06 16.80
CA ASP A 229 28.15 -3.28 15.99
C ASP A 229 27.55 -4.52 16.69
N GLY A 230 27.08 -4.37 17.93
CA GLY A 230 26.46 -5.40 18.76
C GLY A 230 27.47 -6.21 19.57
N VAL A 231 28.77 -5.91 19.50
CA VAL A 231 29.84 -6.69 20.14
C VAL A 231 30.89 -5.79 20.78
N VAL A 232 31.07 -5.89 22.10
CA VAL A 232 32.14 -5.13 22.79
C VAL A 232 33.51 -5.73 22.47
N ASN A 233 34.33 -5.01 21.73
CA ASN A 233 35.63 -5.46 21.24
C ASN A 233 36.66 -4.33 21.14
N LEU A 234 37.74 -4.57 20.37
CA LEU A 234 38.83 -3.61 20.20
C LEU A 234 38.41 -2.33 19.49
N SER A 235 37.41 -2.39 18.61
CA SER A 235 36.85 -1.22 17.94
C SER A 235 36.28 -0.23 18.95
N ASP A 236 35.52 -0.72 19.95
CA ASP A 236 34.93 0.12 20.99
C ASP A 236 35.98 0.78 21.88
N LEU A 237 36.93 -0.02 22.36
CA LEU A 237 38.05 0.49 23.15
C LEU A 237 38.85 1.55 22.38
N THR A 238 39.03 1.33 21.08
CA THR A 238 39.73 2.29 20.22
C THR A 238 38.97 3.60 20.12
N LEU A 239 37.64 3.57 20.04
CA LEU A 239 36.81 4.78 20.05
C LEU A 239 36.86 5.54 21.37
N VAL A 240 36.74 4.85 22.51
CA VAL A 240 36.86 5.46 23.85
C VAL A 240 38.24 6.12 24.03
N ILE A 241 39.31 5.41 23.64
CA ILE A 241 40.68 5.95 23.76
C ILE A 241 40.88 7.16 22.84
N ASN A 242 40.40 7.10 21.60
CA ASN A 242 40.62 8.16 20.62
C ASN A 242 39.82 9.44 20.93
N ASN A 243 38.71 9.33 21.65
CA ASN A 243 37.86 10.45 22.02
C ASN A 243 37.98 10.82 23.50
N TRP A 244 39.03 10.35 24.19
CA TRP A 244 39.22 10.58 25.63
C TRP A 244 39.10 12.06 26.04
N LEU A 245 38.25 12.34 27.03
CA LEU A 245 37.92 13.67 27.54
C LEU A 245 37.36 14.64 26.48
N GLN A 246 36.67 14.10 25.46
CA GLN A 246 35.93 14.89 24.48
C GLN A 246 34.43 14.79 24.71
N PHE A 247 33.70 15.84 24.31
CA PHE A 247 32.24 15.78 24.19
C PHE A 247 31.88 15.15 22.84
N THR A 248 31.00 14.16 22.85
CA THR A 248 30.56 13.44 21.65
C THR A 248 29.04 13.31 21.64
N THR A 249 28.50 12.87 20.50
CA THR A 249 27.11 12.44 20.40
C THR A 249 26.91 11.16 21.19
N VAL A 250 25.86 11.12 22.00
CA VAL A 250 25.52 10.00 22.88
C VAL A 250 25.43 8.68 22.12
N GLY A 251 25.99 7.61 22.69
CA GLY A 251 25.96 6.25 22.12
C GLY A 251 26.81 6.07 20.87
N THR A 252 27.75 6.99 20.59
CA THR A 252 28.66 6.92 19.45
C THR A 252 30.01 7.57 19.80
N ASN A 253 31.05 7.27 19.02
CA ASN A 253 32.36 7.93 19.13
C ASN A 253 32.98 7.86 20.54
N GLY A 254 32.71 6.79 21.28
CA GLY A 254 33.33 6.53 22.59
C GLY A 254 32.51 6.95 23.81
N ASP A 255 31.36 7.63 23.66
CA ASP A 255 30.37 7.72 24.75
C ASP A 255 29.49 6.47 24.64
N VAL A 256 29.79 5.48 25.48
CA VAL A 256 29.31 4.11 25.28
C VAL A 256 27.99 3.88 25.99
N ILE A 257 27.27 2.86 25.51
CA ILE A 257 25.99 2.48 26.10
C ILE A 257 26.12 2.10 27.56
N GLY A 258 25.30 2.76 28.39
CA GLY A 258 25.29 2.67 29.84
C GLY A 258 25.78 3.94 30.53
N SER A 259 26.68 4.72 29.92
CA SER A 259 27.12 6.03 30.43
C SER A 259 26.19 7.12 29.88
N GLU A 260 26.24 7.33 28.56
CA GLU A 260 25.35 8.19 27.78
C GLU A 260 25.24 9.63 28.32
N ASP A 261 26.34 10.15 28.89
CA ASP A 261 26.39 11.48 29.51
C ASP A 261 26.91 12.56 28.55
N GLY A 262 27.25 12.18 27.31
CA GLY A 262 27.80 13.05 26.27
C GLY A 262 29.28 13.37 26.45
N PHE A 263 30.00 12.71 27.35
CA PHE A 263 31.41 12.99 27.65
C PHE A 263 32.26 11.74 27.90
N VAL A 264 33.18 11.46 26.98
CA VAL A 264 34.02 10.25 27.01
C VAL A 264 35.02 10.29 28.16
N ASN A 265 34.83 9.43 29.15
CA ASN A 265 35.62 9.41 30.38
C ASN A 265 35.79 8.00 30.98
N LEU A 266 36.15 7.93 32.26
CA LEU A 266 36.41 6.68 32.96
C LEU A 266 35.18 5.77 33.07
N ASP A 267 33.99 6.35 33.11
CA ASP A 267 32.73 5.62 33.17
C ASP A 267 32.53 4.80 31.88
N ASP A 268 32.83 5.39 30.72
CA ASP A 268 32.81 4.70 29.42
C ASP A 268 33.84 3.57 29.32
N LEU A 269 35.09 3.88 29.67
CA LEU A 269 36.16 2.88 29.65
C LEU A 269 35.85 1.70 30.57
N SER A 270 35.22 1.96 31.71
CA SER A 270 34.80 0.93 32.66
C SER A 270 33.73 0.03 32.04
N LEU A 271 32.78 0.59 31.30
CA LEU A 271 31.74 -0.17 30.61
C LEU A 271 32.31 -1.07 29.50
N VAL A 272 33.22 -0.55 28.67
CA VAL A 272 33.91 -1.36 27.63
C VAL A 272 34.68 -2.53 28.27
N ILE A 273 35.46 -2.26 29.32
CA ILE A 273 36.28 -3.28 29.97
C ILE A 273 35.42 -4.34 30.66
N ASN A 274 34.35 -3.93 31.35
CA ASN A 274 33.49 -4.86 32.10
C ASN A 274 32.60 -5.72 31.20
N ASN A 275 32.34 -5.26 29.98
CA ASN A 275 31.53 -5.97 28.99
C ASN A 275 32.34 -6.58 27.85
N TRP A 276 33.67 -6.67 27.98
CA TRP A 276 34.55 -7.16 26.93
C TRP A 276 34.12 -8.53 26.36
N LEU A 277 33.99 -8.61 25.03
CA LEU A 277 33.51 -9.75 24.24
C LEU A 277 32.07 -10.17 24.51
N GLN A 278 31.30 -9.37 25.25
CA GLN A 278 29.85 -9.54 25.30
C GLN A 278 29.25 -9.05 23.98
N SER A 279 28.12 -9.65 23.63
CA SER A 279 27.36 -9.29 22.45
C SER A 279 25.87 -9.46 22.73
N THR A 280 25.07 -8.58 22.16
CA THR A 280 23.62 -8.75 22.07
C THR A 280 23.29 -9.34 20.70
N PRO A 281 22.52 -10.44 20.63
CA PRO A 281 22.12 -11.05 19.37
C PRO A 281 21.16 -10.18 18.55
#